data_AF-A0A1I3I9J8-F1
#
_entry.id   AF-A0A1I3I9J8-F1
#
_cell.length_a   1.000
_cell.length_b   1.000
_cell.length_c   1.000
_cell.angle_alpha   90.00
_cell.angle_beta   90.00
_cell.angle_gamma   90.00
#
_symmetry.space_group_name_H-M   'P 1'
#
loop_
_entity.id
_entity.type
_entity.pdbx_description
1 polymer ?
#
loop_
_entity_poly.entity_id
_entity_poly.type
_entity_poly.pdbx_seq_one_letter_code
_entity_poly.pdbx_strand_id
1 'polypeptide(L)'
;MDALLILGGLLLILAGLVWLVMRAFATSLLWGWASFLPPLALLYVLRHWRSARPALALSGLGIIPLVVGLTLLASHDAQRLEAILSLKWLKPEVQAPAELAINLRGELNGRPFAPQQAELLDGVLSLREGQDFFAQSELVIRLPNLKKGPVRIDVLPADTGVLPEVEISWLLPEQDLPEARRLSRGYTLHLDLQPVAPNKLVGDFHLVLPTQFKTTLSGRLELFRNGLRYKDERVDRHFDSVDTVSHVIQDYLERRFTTRQVQLQPIGSLNFPQQNIDLNVQARINGELQQLPISLQKLDSRGWQVAADSFAPLPSALAPPVVEKPAAVVAVVPERVSRPLDRRLRFSLEGLLRSPSRYHDLSMRVITERGNTAEGRFQGVDQDGRIMLRQRMNGQGAVSYSWLPQEVVRIELLEP
;
A
#
# COMPACT_ATOMS: atom_id res chain seq x y z
N MET A 1 -7.70 -22.02 -29.77
CA MET A 1 -7.16 -22.43 -31.08
C MET A 1 -5.81 -21.78 -31.35
N ASP A 2 -5.68 -20.48 -31.06
CA ASP A 2 -4.50 -19.64 -31.33
C ASP A 2 -3.15 -20.25 -30.88
N ALA A 3 -3.10 -20.83 -29.68
CA ALA A 3 -1.90 -21.51 -29.17
C ALA A 3 -1.42 -22.67 -30.06
N LEU A 4 -2.32 -23.39 -30.75
CA LEU A 4 -1.97 -24.47 -31.68
C LEU A 4 -1.37 -23.92 -33.00
N LEU A 5 -1.80 -22.73 -33.44
CA LEU A 5 -1.24 -22.06 -34.61
C LEU A 5 0.18 -21.54 -34.31
N ILE A 6 0.37 -20.92 -33.13
CA ILE A 6 1.68 -20.47 -32.64
C ILE A 6 2.63 -21.66 -32.50
N LEU A 7 2.20 -22.73 -31.81
CA LEU A 7 3.02 -23.92 -31.59
C LEU A 7 3.33 -24.65 -32.90
N GLY A 8 2.36 -24.81 -33.79
CA GLY A 8 2.55 -25.43 -35.11
C GLY A 8 3.51 -24.64 -36.01
N GLY A 9 3.41 -23.31 -36.00
CA GLY A 9 4.35 -22.43 -36.70
C GLY A 9 5.77 -22.54 -36.15
N LEU A 10 5.93 -22.54 -34.83
CA LEU A 10 7.22 -22.73 -34.17
C LEU A 10 7.83 -24.11 -34.48
N LEU A 11 7.02 -25.17 -34.49
CA LEU A 11 7.46 -26.53 -34.81
C LEU A 11 7.91 -26.65 -36.27
N LEU A 12 7.20 -26.01 -37.22
CA LEU A 12 7.64 -25.92 -38.62
C LEU A 12 8.97 -25.16 -38.78
N ILE A 13 9.16 -24.06 -38.03
CA ILE A 13 10.42 -23.31 -38.00
C ILE A 13 11.56 -24.19 -37.46
N LEU A 14 11.34 -24.89 -36.34
CA LEU A 14 12.31 -25.82 -35.75
C LEU A 14 12.64 -26.98 -36.68
N ALA A 15 11.64 -27.59 -37.33
CA ALA A 15 11.86 -28.65 -38.33
C ALA A 15 12.68 -28.15 -39.53
N GLY A 16 12.40 -26.93 -40.01
CA GLY A 16 13.20 -26.27 -41.05
C GLY A 16 14.64 -26.00 -40.62
N LEU A 17 14.86 -25.53 -39.38
CA LEU A 17 16.21 -25.32 -38.82
C LEU A 17 16.98 -26.63 -38.63
N VAL A 18 16.36 -27.68 -38.10
CA VAL A 18 16.96 -29.02 -37.99
C VAL A 18 17.32 -29.56 -39.38
N TRP A 19 16.45 -29.39 -40.37
CA TRP A 19 16.74 -29.80 -41.74
C TRP A 19 17.90 -29.00 -42.37
N LEU A 20 18.01 -27.71 -42.06
CA LEU A 20 19.11 -26.85 -42.48
C LEU A 20 20.45 -27.32 -41.87
N VAL A 21 20.45 -27.65 -40.57
CA VAL A 21 21.63 -28.20 -39.87
C VAL A 21 22.03 -29.57 -40.43
N MET A 22 21.06 -30.49 -40.67
CA MET A 22 21.34 -31.77 -41.31
C MET A 22 21.96 -31.60 -42.72
N ARG A 23 21.48 -30.63 -43.51
CA ARG A 23 22.07 -30.29 -44.81
C ARG A 23 23.45 -29.65 -44.70
N ALA A 24 23.71 -28.86 -43.65
CA ALA A 24 25.03 -28.30 -43.38
C ALA A 24 26.04 -29.42 -43.10
N PHE A 25 25.72 -30.37 -42.21
CA PHE A 25 26.53 -31.57 -41.96
C PHE A 25 26.77 -32.41 -43.23
N ALA A 26 25.76 -32.57 -44.09
CA ALA A 26 25.90 -33.28 -45.37
C ALA A 26 26.85 -32.58 -46.37
N THR A 27 27.17 -31.29 -46.16
CA THR A 27 28.18 -30.58 -46.97
C THR A 27 29.57 -30.57 -46.34
N SER A 28 29.67 -30.38 -45.02
CA SER A 28 30.91 -30.60 -44.25
C SER A 28 30.63 -30.63 -42.75
N LEU A 29 31.51 -31.29 -41.99
CA LEU A 29 31.44 -31.32 -40.52
C LEU A 29 31.56 -29.89 -39.93
N LEU A 30 32.43 -29.05 -40.50
CA LEU A 30 32.63 -27.67 -40.06
C LEU A 30 31.37 -26.81 -40.28
N TRP A 31 30.64 -26.99 -41.40
CA TRP A 31 29.39 -26.29 -41.64
C TRP A 31 28.29 -26.72 -40.66
N GLY A 32 28.20 -28.01 -40.34
CA GLY A 32 27.26 -28.52 -39.34
C GLY A 32 27.44 -27.86 -37.96
N TRP A 33 28.68 -27.80 -37.46
CA TRP A 33 29.01 -27.09 -36.22
C TRP A 33 28.76 -25.58 -36.32
N ALA A 34 29.14 -24.96 -37.44
CA ALA A 34 28.93 -23.53 -37.67
C ALA A 34 27.43 -23.15 -37.69
N SER A 35 26.54 -24.02 -38.19
CA SER A 35 25.10 -23.76 -38.26
C SER A 35 24.37 -23.70 -36.90
N PHE A 36 25.01 -24.11 -35.79
CA PHE A 36 24.47 -23.85 -34.45
C PHE A 36 24.59 -22.38 -34.02
N LEU A 37 25.47 -21.60 -34.67
CA LEU A 37 25.65 -20.17 -34.41
C LEU A 37 24.84 -19.36 -35.46
N PRO A 38 23.83 -18.56 -35.05
CA PRO A 38 22.97 -17.81 -35.98
C PRO A 38 23.69 -17.02 -37.09
N PRO A 39 24.78 -16.25 -36.84
CA PRO A 39 25.44 -15.50 -37.92
C PRO A 39 26.16 -16.40 -38.93
N LEU A 40 26.65 -17.57 -38.50
CA LEU A 40 27.33 -18.52 -39.39
C LEU A 40 26.33 -19.40 -40.16
N ALA A 41 25.16 -19.69 -39.58
CA ALA A 41 24.05 -20.30 -40.30
C ALA A 41 23.57 -19.44 -41.49
N LEU A 42 23.52 -18.11 -41.32
CA LEU A 42 23.24 -17.18 -42.43
C LEU A 42 24.34 -17.22 -43.51
N LEU A 43 25.60 -17.36 -43.12
CA LEU A 43 26.72 -17.46 -44.06
C LEU A 43 26.68 -18.78 -44.86
N TYR A 44 26.29 -19.89 -44.23
CA TYR A 44 25.98 -21.16 -44.91
C TYR A 44 24.85 -20.99 -45.92
N VAL A 45 23.75 -20.33 -45.53
CA VAL A 45 22.59 -20.06 -46.40
C VAL A 45 22.99 -19.27 -47.65
N LEU A 46 23.79 -18.21 -47.48
CA LEU A 46 24.26 -17.37 -48.60
C LEU A 46 25.17 -18.16 -49.55
N ARG A 47 26.09 -18.97 -49.02
CA ARG A 47 27.07 -19.71 -49.83
C ARG A 47 26.53 -21.01 -50.45
N HIS A 48 25.62 -21.69 -49.77
CA HIS A 48 25.03 -22.97 -50.18
C HIS A 48 23.51 -22.86 -50.44
N TRP A 49 23.07 -21.73 -51.01
CA TRP A 49 21.68 -21.38 -51.29
C TRP A 49 20.83 -22.49 -51.93
N ARG A 50 21.38 -23.21 -52.94
CA ARG A 50 20.69 -24.35 -53.58
C ARG A 50 20.39 -25.50 -52.60
N SER A 51 21.24 -25.72 -51.61
CA SER A 51 21.04 -26.71 -50.55
C SER A 51 20.06 -26.20 -49.49
N ALA A 52 20.19 -24.93 -49.07
CA ALA A 52 19.41 -24.36 -47.96
C ALA A 52 17.95 -24.02 -48.32
N ARG A 53 17.65 -23.67 -49.58
CA ARG A 53 16.32 -23.27 -50.09
C ARG A 53 15.12 -24.05 -49.54
N PRO A 54 15.05 -25.40 -49.61
CA PRO A 54 13.87 -26.14 -49.14
C PRO A 54 13.70 -26.11 -47.62
N ALA A 55 14.80 -26.07 -46.85
CA ALA A 55 14.75 -25.94 -45.40
C ALA A 55 14.25 -24.54 -44.99
N LEU A 56 14.70 -23.50 -45.69
CA LEU A 56 14.21 -22.13 -45.53
C LEU A 56 12.75 -21.95 -45.97
N ALA A 57 12.31 -22.66 -47.01
CA ALA A 57 10.92 -22.65 -47.44
C ALA A 57 10.01 -23.24 -46.36
N LEU A 58 10.44 -24.34 -45.71
CA LEU A 58 9.72 -24.93 -44.57
C LEU A 58 9.71 -24.00 -43.35
N SER A 59 10.84 -23.36 -43.02
CA SER A 59 10.90 -22.35 -41.95
C SER A 59 9.98 -21.15 -42.25
N GLY A 60 10.01 -20.64 -43.47
CA GLY A 60 9.18 -19.51 -43.92
C GLY A 60 7.68 -19.84 -43.91
N LEU A 61 7.32 -21.08 -44.26
CA LEU A 61 5.94 -21.56 -44.14
C LEU A 61 5.45 -21.53 -42.69
N GLY A 62 6.33 -21.80 -41.71
CA GLY A 62 6.00 -21.70 -40.28
C GLY A 62 5.85 -20.27 -39.74
N ILE A 63 6.41 -19.25 -40.41
CA ILE A 63 6.23 -17.84 -40.03
C ILE A 63 4.78 -17.40 -40.22
N ILE A 64 4.08 -17.91 -41.25
CA ILE A 64 2.70 -17.52 -41.56
C ILE A 64 1.72 -17.86 -40.42
N PRO A 65 1.58 -19.13 -39.95
CA PRO A 65 0.72 -19.45 -38.82
C PRO A 65 1.23 -18.88 -37.49
N LEU A 66 2.55 -18.63 -37.34
CA LEU A 66 3.09 -17.96 -36.16
C LEU A 66 2.60 -16.51 -36.07
N VAL A 67 2.72 -15.72 -37.15
CA VAL A 67 2.25 -14.33 -37.20
C VAL A 67 0.73 -14.28 -37.05
N VAL A 68 -0.02 -15.10 -37.79
CA VAL A 68 -1.49 -15.17 -37.67
C VAL A 68 -1.91 -15.55 -36.24
N GLY A 69 -1.27 -16.56 -35.63
CA GLY A 69 -1.54 -16.97 -34.26
C GLY A 69 -1.25 -15.87 -33.23
N LEU A 70 -0.15 -15.13 -33.39
CA LEU A 70 0.19 -13.98 -32.54
C LEU A 70 -0.79 -12.81 -32.74
N THR A 71 -1.24 -12.53 -33.96
CA THR A 71 -2.23 -11.48 -34.24
C THR A 71 -3.60 -11.83 -33.66
N LEU A 72 -4.03 -13.10 -33.78
CA LEU A 72 -5.26 -13.58 -33.14
C LEU A 72 -5.16 -13.51 -31.61
N LEU A 73 -4.05 -13.97 -31.03
CA LEU A 73 -3.79 -13.84 -29.60
C LEU A 73 -3.81 -12.38 -29.15
N ALA A 74 -3.22 -11.45 -29.90
CA ALA A 74 -3.26 -10.02 -29.62
C ALA A 74 -4.69 -9.45 -29.61
N SER A 75 -5.56 -9.95 -30.51
CA SER A 75 -6.96 -9.51 -30.61
C SER A 75 -7.87 -10.10 -29.54
N HIS A 76 -7.56 -11.30 -29.03
CA HIS A 76 -8.34 -11.98 -27.99
C HIS A 76 -7.85 -11.68 -26.56
N ASP A 77 -6.53 -11.60 -26.35
CA ASP A 77 -5.91 -11.46 -25.03
C ASP A 77 -4.53 -10.77 -25.15
N ALA A 78 -4.56 -9.44 -25.22
CA ALA A 78 -3.35 -8.60 -25.28
C ALA A 78 -2.43 -8.78 -24.05
N GLN A 79 -2.98 -9.15 -22.88
CA GLN A 79 -2.20 -9.35 -21.65
C GLN A 79 -1.34 -10.62 -21.74
N ARG A 80 -1.85 -11.71 -22.32
CA ARG A 80 -1.04 -12.91 -22.60
C ARG A 80 0.09 -12.64 -23.58
N LEU A 81 -0.15 -11.84 -24.62
CA LEU A 81 0.89 -11.44 -25.55
C LEU A 81 2.00 -10.64 -24.83
N GLU A 82 1.62 -9.67 -24.00
CA GLU A 82 2.55 -8.89 -23.18
C GLU A 82 3.38 -9.81 -22.28
N ALA A 83 2.75 -10.75 -21.56
CA ALA A 83 3.44 -11.67 -20.66
C ALA A 83 4.50 -12.56 -21.35
N ILE A 84 4.21 -13.02 -22.57
CA ILE A 84 5.14 -13.80 -23.40
C ILE A 84 6.32 -12.91 -23.85
N LEU A 85 6.03 -11.72 -24.40
CA LEU A 85 7.03 -10.81 -24.95
C LEU A 85 7.90 -10.14 -23.88
N SER A 86 7.35 -9.85 -22.70
CA SER A 86 8.06 -9.17 -21.61
C SER A 86 9.08 -10.07 -20.91
N LEU A 87 9.20 -11.35 -21.29
CA LEU A 87 10.10 -12.35 -20.70
C LEU A 87 9.95 -12.46 -19.17
N LYS A 88 8.78 -12.10 -18.62
CA LYS A 88 8.49 -12.10 -17.18
C LYS A 88 8.60 -13.53 -16.64
N TRP A 89 8.17 -14.52 -17.42
CA TRP A 89 8.30 -15.96 -17.17
C TRP A 89 9.75 -16.49 -17.06
N LEU A 90 10.74 -15.73 -17.56
CA LEU A 90 12.16 -16.10 -17.50
C LEU A 90 12.87 -15.51 -16.28
N LYS A 91 12.23 -14.55 -15.58
CA LYS A 91 12.72 -14.09 -14.29
C LYS A 91 12.32 -15.12 -13.24
N PRO A 92 13.25 -15.71 -12.47
CA PRO A 92 12.89 -16.36 -11.23
C PRO A 92 12.09 -15.35 -10.42
N GLU A 93 10.94 -15.76 -9.90
CA GLU A 93 10.16 -14.93 -9.00
C GLU A 93 11.04 -14.69 -7.77
N VAL A 94 11.63 -13.49 -7.70
CA VAL A 94 12.62 -13.16 -6.67
C VAL A 94 11.87 -13.19 -5.37
N GLN A 95 12.07 -14.26 -4.60
CA GLN A 95 11.51 -14.43 -3.27
C GLN A 95 11.81 -13.17 -2.48
N ALA A 96 10.80 -12.33 -2.31
CA ALA A 96 10.90 -11.15 -1.49
C ALA A 96 11.35 -11.62 -0.10
N PRO A 97 12.30 -10.93 0.56
CA PRO A 97 12.72 -11.31 1.90
C PRO A 97 11.47 -11.39 2.77
N ALA A 98 11.32 -12.49 3.51
CA ALA A 98 10.10 -12.80 4.25
C ALA A 98 9.67 -11.60 5.10
N GLU A 99 8.56 -10.95 4.73
CA GLU A 99 8.09 -9.70 5.34
C GLU A 99 7.64 -9.92 6.80
N LEU A 100 7.54 -11.18 7.23
CA LEU A 100 7.08 -11.65 8.54
C LEU A 100 8.12 -12.60 9.17
N ALA A 101 8.45 -12.41 10.45
CA ALA A 101 9.30 -13.34 11.20
C ALA A 101 8.51 -14.57 11.72
N ILE A 102 8.10 -15.45 10.82
CA ILE A 102 7.39 -16.70 11.17
C ILE A 102 8.41 -17.73 11.69
N ASN A 103 8.42 -17.96 13.00
CA ASN A 103 9.30 -18.89 13.70
C ASN A 103 8.49 -20.05 14.31
N LEU A 104 7.68 -20.69 13.48
CA LEU A 104 6.90 -21.87 13.84
C LEU A 104 7.64 -23.16 13.48
N ARG A 105 7.44 -24.18 14.32
CA ARG A 105 8.01 -25.52 14.14
C ARG A 105 6.97 -26.57 14.46
N GLY A 106 7.01 -27.67 13.71
CA GLY A 106 6.17 -28.83 13.94
C GLY A 106 5.71 -29.48 12.64
N GLU A 107 4.56 -30.13 12.71
CA GLU A 107 4.01 -30.96 11.64
C GLU A 107 2.54 -30.62 11.37
N LEU A 108 2.13 -30.78 10.11
CA LEU A 108 0.75 -30.78 9.65
C LEU A 108 0.52 -32.10 8.90
N ASN A 109 -0.46 -32.90 9.35
CA ASN A 109 -0.71 -34.26 8.85
C ASN A 109 0.53 -35.18 8.80
N GLY A 110 1.42 -35.07 9.80
CA GLY A 110 2.64 -35.88 9.91
C GLY A 110 3.74 -35.52 8.91
N ARG A 111 3.67 -34.33 8.30
CA ARG A 111 4.72 -33.75 7.46
C ARG A 111 5.24 -32.48 8.12
N PRO A 112 6.54 -32.15 8.04
CA PRO A 112 7.05 -30.86 8.49
C PRO A 112 6.24 -29.71 7.85
N PHE A 113 5.84 -28.73 8.66
CA PHE A 113 5.08 -27.57 8.20
C PHE A 113 5.82 -26.29 8.54
N ALA A 114 6.20 -25.54 7.49
CA ALA A 114 7.00 -24.33 7.55
C ALA A 114 6.26 -23.19 6.81
N PRO A 115 5.21 -22.60 7.43
CA PRO A 115 4.41 -21.57 6.78
C PRO A 115 5.23 -20.33 6.43
N GLN A 116 5.04 -19.85 5.21
CA GLN A 116 5.76 -18.71 4.60
C GLN A 116 4.89 -17.45 4.58
N GLN A 117 3.56 -17.62 4.68
CA GLN A 117 2.57 -16.55 4.73
C GLN A 117 1.72 -16.72 5.99
N ALA A 118 1.39 -15.61 6.64
CA ALA A 118 0.52 -15.59 7.81
C ALA A 118 -0.34 -14.30 7.86
N GLU A 119 -1.65 -14.48 7.98
CA GLU A 119 -2.62 -13.37 7.99
C GLU A 119 -3.75 -13.63 8.99
N LEU A 120 -4.37 -12.56 9.49
CA LEU A 120 -5.60 -12.59 10.28
C LEU A 120 -6.60 -11.60 9.69
N LEU A 121 -7.47 -12.11 8.82
CA LEU A 121 -8.47 -11.32 8.08
C LEU A 121 -9.86 -11.67 8.59
N ASP A 122 -10.65 -10.66 9.01
CA ASP A 122 -12.06 -10.82 9.44
C ASP A 122 -12.33 -11.97 10.44
N GLY A 123 -11.39 -12.20 11.35
CA GLY A 123 -11.47 -13.29 12.34
C GLY A 123 -10.91 -14.63 11.87
N VAL A 124 -10.42 -14.73 10.64
CA VAL A 124 -9.82 -15.94 10.07
C VAL A 124 -8.29 -15.81 10.07
N LEU A 125 -7.62 -16.59 10.92
CA LEU A 125 -6.18 -16.76 10.89
C LEU A 125 -5.85 -17.79 9.80
N SER A 126 -5.02 -17.44 8.81
CA SER A 126 -4.45 -18.42 7.86
C SER A 126 -2.93 -18.45 7.98
N LEU A 127 -2.37 -19.66 8.02
CA LEU A 127 -0.95 -19.95 7.83
C LEU A 127 -0.80 -20.83 6.59
N ARG A 128 0.07 -20.43 5.65
CA ARG A 128 0.19 -21.12 4.36
C ARG A 128 1.63 -21.44 4.00
N GLU A 129 1.83 -22.65 3.48
CA GLU A 129 3.08 -23.13 2.88
C GLU A 129 2.86 -23.41 1.38
N GLY A 130 3.78 -22.91 0.54
CA GLY A 130 3.67 -22.90 -0.92
C GLY A 130 3.69 -21.48 -1.49
N GLN A 131 4.11 -21.37 -2.76
CA GLN A 131 4.28 -20.08 -3.47
C GLN A 131 3.30 -19.93 -4.65
N ASP A 132 2.56 -20.99 -4.99
CA ASP A 132 1.62 -21.03 -6.12
C ASP A 132 0.16 -20.71 -5.72
N PHE A 133 -0.74 -20.69 -6.71
CA PHE A 133 -2.19 -20.56 -6.51
C PHE A 133 -2.81 -21.60 -5.55
N PHE A 134 -2.15 -22.74 -5.37
CA PHE A 134 -2.54 -23.77 -4.42
C PHE A 134 -1.51 -23.87 -3.30
N ALA A 135 -1.98 -23.76 -2.05
CA ALA A 135 -1.19 -24.10 -0.88
C ALA A 135 -0.81 -25.59 -0.93
N GLN A 136 0.47 -25.89 -0.70
CA GLN A 136 0.91 -27.28 -0.48
C GLN A 136 0.40 -27.79 0.88
N SER A 137 0.34 -26.89 1.86
CA SER A 137 -0.35 -27.09 3.14
C SER A 137 -0.84 -25.75 3.69
N GLU A 138 -2.02 -25.76 4.31
CA GLU A 138 -2.64 -24.58 4.91
C GLU A 138 -3.31 -24.95 6.23
N LEU A 139 -3.17 -24.08 7.22
CA LEU A 139 -3.89 -24.12 8.49
C LEU A 139 -4.74 -22.86 8.59
N VAL A 140 -6.05 -23.05 8.73
CA VAL A 140 -7.03 -21.98 8.90
C VAL A 140 -7.69 -22.11 10.28
N ILE A 141 -7.74 -21.02 11.05
CA ILE A 141 -8.43 -20.98 12.35
C ILE A 141 -9.43 -19.82 12.34
N ARG A 142 -10.73 -20.13 12.44
CA ARG A 142 -11.81 -19.14 12.51
C ARG A 142 -12.06 -18.79 13.96
N LEU A 143 -11.73 -17.56 14.36
CA LEU A 143 -11.80 -17.03 15.72
C LEU A 143 -13.15 -16.32 15.94
N PRO A 144 -14.06 -16.85 16.78
CA PRO A 144 -15.35 -16.21 17.03
C PRO A 144 -15.19 -14.90 17.79
N ASN A 145 -16.00 -13.90 17.45
CA ASN A 145 -16.12 -12.62 18.16
C ASN A 145 -14.80 -11.82 18.30
N LEU A 146 -13.87 -11.96 17.34
CA LEU A 146 -12.59 -11.26 17.36
C LEU A 146 -12.79 -9.73 17.41
N LYS A 147 -12.19 -9.08 18.41
CA LYS A 147 -12.18 -7.62 18.55
C LYS A 147 -10.91 -7.04 17.95
N LYS A 148 -10.96 -5.78 17.48
CA LYS A 148 -9.77 -5.04 17.04
C LYS A 148 -8.85 -4.79 18.24
N GLY A 149 -7.68 -5.44 18.28
CA GLY A 149 -6.69 -5.26 19.35
C GLY A 149 -5.72 -6.43 19.43
N PRO A 150 -5.13 -6.69 20.63
CA PRO A 150 -4.46 -7.94 20.94
C PRO A 150 -5.41 -9.14 20.82
N VAL A 151 -4.86 -10.31 20.49
CA VAL A 151 -5.60 -11.56 20.35
C VAL A 151 -5.11 -12.52 21.42
N ARG A 152 -6.00 -12.89 22.36
CA ARG A 152 -5.71 -13.84 23.44
C ARG A 152 -6.77 -14.91 23.46
N ILE A 153 -6.37 -16.15 23.17
CA ILE A 153 -7.26 -17.29 23.06
C ILE A 153 -6.54 -18.51 23.63
N ASP A 154 -7.17 -19.13 24.63
CA ASP A 154 -6.77 -20.39 25.22
C ASP A 154 -7.94 -21.37 25.08
N VAL A 155 -7.69 -22.56 24.55
CA VAL A 155 -8.65 -23.64 24.38
C VAL A 155 -8.00 -24.96 24.74
N LEU A 156 -8.67 -25.73 25.59
CA LEU A 156 -8.31 -27.09 25.97
C LEU A 156 -9.27 -28.10 25.33
N PRO A 157 -8.87 -29.38 25.17
CA PRO A 157 -9.66 -30.38 24.44
C PRO A 157 -11.05 -30.67 25.02
N ALA A 158 -11.27 -30.37 26.31
CA ALA A 158 -12.52 -30.61 27.03
C ALA A 158 -13.43 -29.36 27.13
N ASP A 159 -13.00 -28.21 26.60
CA ASP A 159 -13.77 -26.97 26.66
C ASP A 159 -15.05 -27.08 25.80
N THR A 160 -16.03 -26.23 26.13
CA THR A 160 -17.36 -26.26 25.50
C THR A 160 -17.87 -24.84 25.23
N GLY A 161 -18.83 -24.71 24.32
CA GLY A 161 -19.40 -23.43 23.90
C GLY A 161 -18.97 -23.02 22.50
N VAL A 162 -18.88 -21.71 22.26
CA VAL A 162 -18.48 -21.15 20.96
C VAL A 162 -16.96 -21.09 20.88
N LEU A 163 -16.35 -22.20 20.47
CA LEU A 163 -14.90 -22.33 20.27
C LEU A 163 -14.49 -21.95 18.83
N PRO A 164 -13.19 -21.68 18.59
CA PRO A 164 -12.65 -21.57 17.25
C PRO A 164 -12.93 -22.82 16.38
N GLU A 165 -12.95 -22.63 15.08
CA GLU A 165 -12.99 -23.74 14.11
C GLU A 165 -11.62 -23.86 13.45
N VAL A 166 -10.95 -24.99 13.63
CA VAL A 166 -9.64 -25.29 13.04
C VAL A 166 -9.84 -26.14 11.79
N GLU A 167 -9.28 -25.72 10.67
CA GLU A 167 -9.29 -26.43 9.41
C GLU A 167 -7.84 -26.60 8.92
N ILE A 168 -7.45 -27.84 8.61
CA ILE A 168 -6.17 -28.18 8.00
C ILE A 168 -6.41 -28.68 6.59
N SER A 169 -5.62 -28.20 5.65
CA SER A 169 -5.68 -28.53 4.23
C SER A 169 -4.29 -28.91 3.74
N TRP A 170 -4.18 -29.97 2.92
CA TRP A 170 -2.89 -30.40 2.37
C TRP A 170 -3.06 -31.04 0.98
N LEU A 171 -2.04 -30.89 0.14
CA LEU A 171 -1.96 -31.57 -1.15
C LEU A 171 -1.04 -32.80 -1.05
N LEU A 172 -1.51 -33.96 -1.51
CA LEU A 172 -0.64 -35.14 -1.68
C LEU A 172 0.00 -35.09 -3.09
N PRO A 173 1.27 -35.52 -3.26
CA PRO A 173 1.95 -35.46 -4.57
C PRO A 173 1.27 -36.20 -5.72
N GLU A 174 0.35 -37.12 -5.42
CA GLU A 174 -0.41 -37.93 -6.37
C GLU A 174 -1.85 -37.43 -6.58
N GLN A 175 -2.22 -36.28 -6.00
CA GLN A 175 -3.57 -35.69 -6.05
C GLN A 175 -3.53 -34.30 -6.70
N ASP A 176 -4.51 -34.02 -7.57
CA ASP A 176 -4.69 -32.70 -8.20
C ASP A 176 -5.48 -31.71 -7.32
N LEU A 177 -6.10 -32.18 -6.24
CA LEU A 177 -6.94 -31.37 -5.32
C LEU A 177 -6.53 -31.60 -3.87
N PRO A 178 -6.51 -30.56 -3.02
CA PRO A 178 -6.14 -30.69 -1.63
C PRO A 178 -7.24 -31.38 -0.81
N GLU A 179 -6.82 -32.16 0.17
CA GLU A 179 -7.70 -32.72 1.20
C GLU A 179 -7.80 -31.75 2.38
N ALA A 180 -9.03 -31.40 2.77
CA ALA A 180 -9.31 -30.61 3.98
C ALA A 180 -9.89 -31.49 5.10
N ARG A 181 -9.58 -31.15 6.35
CA ARG A 181 -10.25 -31.67 7.57
C ARG A 181 -10.49 -30.54 8.55
N ARG A 182 -11.64 -30.58 9.22
CA ARG A 182 -12.20 -29.50 10.03
C ARG A 182 -12.57 -30.00 11.42
N LEU A 183 -12.20 -29.25 12.45
CA LEU A 183 -12.35 -29.57 13.86
C LEU A 183 -12.94 -28.36 14.60
N SER A 184 -14.05 -28.58 15.31
CA SER A 184 -14.69 -27.56 16.16
C SER A 184 -14.42 -27.75 17.66
N ARG A 185 -13.67 -28.80 18.04
CA ARG A 185 -13.37 -29.19 19.44
C ARG A 185 -12.29 -30.28 19.49
N GLY A 186 -11.84 -30.61 20.70
CA GLY A 186 -10.94 -31.74 20.96
C GLY A 186 -9.46 -31.47 20.65
N TYR A 187 -9.09 -30.21 20.43
CA TYR A 187 -7.73 -29.75 20.20
C TYR A 187 -7.28 -28.82 21.34
N THR A 188 -5.97 -28.57 21.44
CA THR A 188 -5.41 -27.51 22.28
C THR A 188 -4.98 -26.34 21.39
N LEU A 189 -5.38 -25.12 21.73
CA LEU A 189 -4.95 -23.90 21.03
C LEU A 189 -4.57 -22.83 22.08
N HIS A 190 -3.39 -22.24 21.91
CA HIS A 190 -2.96 -21.06 22.63
C HIS A 190 -2.47 -20.00 21.62
N LEU A 191 -2.98 -18.78 21.77
CA LEU A 191 -2.59 -17.59 21.03
C LEU A 191 -2.47 -16.43 22.02
N ASP A 192 -1.29 -15.80 22.13
CA ASP A 192 -1.15 -14.46 22.70
C ASP A 192 -0.40 -13.56 21.72
N LEU A 193 -1.15 -12.83 20.90
CA LEU A 193 -0.63 -11.95 19.85
C LEU A 193 -0.85 -10.49 20.20
N GLN A 194 0.22 -9.69 20.18
CA GLN A 194 0.21 -8.27 20.49
C GLN A 194 0.34 -7.41 19.23
N PRO A 195 -0.40 -6.29 19.12
CA PRO A 195 -0.38 -5.45 17.93
C PRO A 195 0.92 -4.67 17.82
N VAL A 196 1.55 -4.74 16.64
CA VAL A 196 2.78 -4.04 16.30
C VAL A 196 2.52 -3.15 15.07
N ALA A 197 2.99 -1.90 15.13
CA ALA A 197 2.84 -0.96 14.04
C ALA A 197 3.65 -1.40 12.79
N PRO A 198 3.21 -1.10 11.56
CA PRO A 198 1.94 -0.42 11.24
C PRO A 198 0.73 -1.37 11.20
N ASN A 199 0.91 -2.65 10.84
CA ASN A 199 -0.19 -3.57 10.52
C ASN A 199 0.05 -5.03 10.93
N LYS A 200 0.84 -5.26 11.98
CA LYS A 200 1.30 -6.60 12.36
C LYS A 200 0.74 -7.04 13.71
N LEU A 201 0.65 -8.35 13.91
CA LEU A 201 0.46 -9.00 15.20
C LEU A 201 1.66 -9.91 15.42
N VAL A 202 2.26 -9.83 16.61
CA VAL A 202 3.44 -10.63 16.99
C VAL A 202 3.18 -11.30 18.33
N GLY A 203 3.48 -12.58 18.44
CA GLY A 203 3.40 -13.27 19.71
C GLY A 203 3.49 -14.78 19.61
N ASP A 204 3.01 -15.47 20.64
CA ASP A 204 3.18 -16.91 20.79
C ASP A 204 1.97 -17.66 20.22
N PHE A 205 2.27 -18.80 19.58
CA PHE A 205 1.32 -19.68 18.93
C PHE A 205 1.61 -21.13 19.34
N HIS A 206 0.58 -21.86 19.74
CA HIS A 206 0.65 -23.30 19.96
C HIS A 206 -0.67 -23.97 19.57
N LEU A 207 -0.62 -24.99 18.72
CA LEU A 207 -1.75 -25.82 18.31
C LEU A 207 -1.36 -27.30 18.41
N VAL A 208 -2.23 -28.12 19.00
CA VAL A 208 -2.13 -29.59 19.02
C VAL A 208 -3.49 -30.18 18.67
N LEU A 209 -3.55 -30.97 17.60
CA LEU A 209 -4.75 -31.70 17.19
C LEU A 209 -4.76 -33.13 17.75
N PRO A 210 -5.91 -33.84 17.74
CA PRO A 210 -5.97 -35.26 18.05
C PRO A 210 -4.96 -36.10 17.27
N THR A 211 -4.42 -37.14 17.90
CA THR A 211 -3.27 -37.94 17.41
C THR A 211 -3.44 -38.48 15.99
N GLN A 212 -4.66 -38.81 15.58
CA GLN A 212 -5.01 -39.24 14.21
C GLN A 212 -4.64 -38.23 13.11
N PHE A 213 -4.55 -36.94 13.44
CA PHE A 213 -4.18 -35.87 12.50
C PHE A 213 -2.69 -35.53 12.50
N LYS A 214 -1.88 -36.11 13.40
CA LYS A 214 -0.43 -35.88 13.51
C LYS A 214 -0.02 -34.41 13.28
N THR A 215 -0.73 -33.50 13.93
CA THR A 215 -0.56 -32.05 13.74
C THR A 215 -0.24 -31.39 15.07
N THR A 216 0.96 -30.83 15.15
CA THR A 216 1.46 -30.06 16.28
C THR A 216 2.24 -28.88 15.71
N LEU A 217 1.95 -27.66 16.13
CA LEU A 217 2.61 -26.48 15.59
C LEU A 217 2.83 -25.48 16.72
N SER A 218 4.09 -25.08 16.95
CA SER A 218 4.48 -24.25 18.09
C SER A 218 5.56 -23.25 17.73
N GLY A 219 5.53 -22.08 18.35
CA GLY A 219 6.62 -21.11 18.29
C GLY A 219 6.12 -19.67 18.28
N ARG A 220 6.93 -18.78 17.70
CA ARG A 220 6.60 -17.36 17.61
C ARG A 220 6.08 -17.02 16.21
N LEU A 221 4.96 -16.34 16.16
CA LEU A 221 4.26 -15.97 14.94
C LEU A 221 4.25 -14.44 14.78
N GLU A 222 4.54 -14.00 13.56
CA GLU A 222 4.26 -12.65 13.08
C GLU A 222 3.31 -12.77 11.89
N LEU A 223 2.23 -11.98 11.89
CA LEU A 223 1.18 -12.02 10.86
C LEU A 223 0.60 -10.63 10.56
N PHE A 224 -0.02 -10.46 9.39
CA PHE A 224 -0.72 -9.22 9.04
C PHE A 224 -2.14 -9.15 9.61
N ARG A 225 -2.55 -7.96 10.06
CA ARG A 225 -3.88 -7.70 10.67
C ARG A 225 -5.01 -7.41 9.68
N ASN A 226 -4.64 -7.19 8.42
CA ASN A 226 -5.49 -7.00 7.26
C ASN A 226 -4.60 -7.15 6.00
N GLY A 227 -5.18 -7.10 4.80
CA GLY A 227 -4.49 -7.25 3.52
C GLY A 227 -3.62 -6.05 3.09
N LEU A 228 -3.35 -5.06 3.95
CA LEU A 228 -2.41 -3.98 3.66
C LEU A 228 -0.95 -4.44 3.87
N ARG A 229 -0.10 -4.11 2.90
CA ARG A 229 1.37 -4.21 3.01
C ARG A 229 1.99 -2.83 3.14
N TYR A 230 3.20 -2.75 3.67
CA TYR A 230 3.87 -1.49 3.95
C TYR A 230 5.31 -1.46 3.47
N LYS A 231 5.67 -0.38 2.75
CA LYS A 231 7.03 -0.05 2.32
C LYS A 231 7.35 1.36 2.82
N ASP A 232 8.51 1.53 3.45
CA ASP A 232 8.95 2.80 4.04
C ASP A 232 7.86 3.47 4.93
N GLU A 233 7.26 2.66 5.81
CA GLU A 233 6.14 3.02 6.71
C GLU A 233 4.83 3.49 6.03
N ARG A 234 4.75 3.43 4.69
CA ARG A 234 3.57 3.79 3.90
C ARG A 234 2.90 2.56 3.32
N VAL A 235 1.59 2.63 3.07
CA VAL A 235 0.84 1.56 2.41
C VAL A 235 1.41 1.32 1.01
N ASP A 236 1.77 0.07 0.74
CA ASP A 236 2.26 -0.38 -0.55
C ASP A 236 1.12 -0.47 -1.56
N ARG A 237 0.94 0.61 -2.34
CA ARG A 237 -0.10 0.68 -3.38
C ARG A 237 0.13 -0.29 -4.53
N HIS A 238 1.28 -0.97 -4.63
CA HIS A 238 1.52 -2.00 -5.64
C HIS A 238 0.98 -3.39 -5.24
N PHE A 239 0.69 -3.62 -3.96
CA PHE A 239 0.18 -4.89 -3.47
C PHE A 239 -1.29 -5.09 -3.85
N ASP A 240 -1.61 -6.23 -4.45
CA ASP A 240 -2.95 -6.57 -4.92
C ASP A 240 -3.79 -7.18 -3.79
N SER A 241 -4.62 -6.34 -3.16
CA SER A 241 -5.62 -6.77 -2.20
C SER A 241 -6.83 -5.85 -2.19
N VAL A 242 -7.96 -6.37 -1.71
CA VAL A 242 -9.20 -5.59 -1.50
C VAL A 242 -8.95 -4.45 -0.50
N ASP A 243 -8.09 -4.65 0.48
CA ASP A 243 -7.73 -3.62 1.47
C ASP A 243 -6.87 -2.50 0.86
N THR A 244 -5.89 -2.81 0.00
CA THR A 244 -5.12 -1.77 -0.71
C THR A 244 -6.04 -0.92 -1.58
N VAL A 245 -6.95 -1.56 -2.32
CA VAL A 245 -7.95 -0.87 -3.15
C VAL A 245 -8.90 -0.02 -2.29
N SER A 246 -9.39 -0.57 -1.18
CA SER A 246 -10.26 0.14 -0.22
C SER A 246 -9.55 1.34 0.41
N HIS A 247 -8.28 1.21 0.75
CA HIS A 247 -7.46 2.31 1.28
C HIS A 247 -7.26 3.43 0.24
N VAL A 248 -6.98 3.08 -1.03
CA VAL A 248 -6.83 4.06 -2.12
C VAL A 248 -8.16 4.79 -2.39
N ILE A 249 -9.30 4.08 -2.35
CA ILE A 249 -10.62 4.69 -2.47
C ILE A 249 -10.91 5.62 -1.28
N GLN A 250 -10.67 5.17 -0.06
CA GLN A 250 -10.93 5.99 1.13
C GLN A 250 -10.06 7.26 1.13
N ASP A 251 -8.76 7.17 0.83
CA ASP A 251 -7.86 8.32 0.66
C ASP A 251 -8.37 9.29 -0.41
N TYR A 252 -8.81 8.79 -1.57
CA TYR A 252 -9.41 9.62 -2.61
C TYR A 252 -10.69 10.31 -2.15
N LEU A 253 -11.60 9.60 -1.45
CA LEU A 253 -12.86 10.15 -0.95
C LEU A 253 -12.63 11.20 0.15
N GLU A 254 -11.70 10.94 1.07
CA GLU A 254 -11.32 11.90 2.11
C GLU A 254 -10.80 13.22 1.50
N ARG A 255 -9.96 13.12 0.46
CA ARG A 255 -9.44 14.26 -0.30
C ARG A 255 -10.52 14.97 -1.12
N ARG A 256 -11.37 14.22 -1.84
CA ARG A 256 -12.47 14.76 -2.68
C ARG A 256 -13.51 15.55 -1.90
N PHE A 257 -13.88 15.07 -0.72
CA PHE A 257 -14.90 15.70 0.14
C PHE A 257 -14.30 16.56 1.26
N THR A 258 -12.97 16.74 1.26
CA THR A 258 -12.20 17.53 2.24
C THR A 258 -12.56 17.18 3.69
N THR A 259 -12.76 15.89 3.99
CA THR A 259 -13.22 15.42 5.30
C THR A 259 -12.57 14.10 5.68
N ARG A 260 -12.28 13.93 6.99
CA ARG A 260 -11.86 12.63 7.56
C ARG A 260 -13.05 11.75 7.96
N GLN A 261 -14.29 12.25 7.84
CA GLN A 261 -15.50 11.49 8.18
C GLN A 261 -16.01 10.69 6.98
N VAL A 262 -15.14 9.82 6.45
CA VAL A 262 -15.48 8.86 5.39
C VAL A 262 -15.50 7.45 5.98
N GLN A 263 -16.59 6.74 5.77
CA GLN A 263 -16.73 5.32 6.11
C GLN A 263 -17.13 4.57 4.84
N LEU A 264 -16.15 3.98 4.17
CA LEU A 264 -16.34 3.08 3.04
C LEU A 264 -17.03 1.79 3.51
N GLN A 265 -18.09 1.35 2.83
CA GLN A 265 -18.66 0.02 3.04
C GLN A 265 -17.77 -1.06 2.40
N PRO A 266 -17.82 -2.32 2.88
CA PRO A 266 -17.02 -3.40 2.29
C PRO A 266 -17.21 -3.50 0.78
N ILE A 267 -16.11 -3.36 0.06
CA ILE A 267 -16.03 -3.72 -1.36
C ILE A 267 -15.97 -5.24 -1.40
N GLY A 268 -16.81 -5.87 -2.24
CA GLY A 268 -16.84 -7.32 -2.36
C GLY A 268 -15.52 -7.91 -2.90
N SER A 269 -15.43 -9.23 -2.97
CA SER A 269 -14.24 -9.92 -3.48
C SER A 269 -13.84 -9.42 -4.87
N LEU A 270 -12.58 -8.99 -4.99
CA LEU A 270 -11.94 -8.61 -6.25
C LEU A 270 -10.99 -9.73 -6.69
N ASN A 271 -10.94 -9.99 -7.99
CA ASN A 271 -10.06 -11.00 -8.57
C ASN A 271 -8.78 -10.31 -9.05
N PHE A 272 -7.62 -10.75 -8.56
CA PHE A 272 -6.32 -10.22 -8.96
C PHE A 272 -5.53 -11.27 -9.77
N PRO A 273 -4.58 -10.86 -10.64
CA PRO A 273 -4.15 -9.49 -10.92
C PRO A 273 -5.14 -8.75 -11.84
N GLN A 274 -5.28 -7.44 -11.60
CA GLN A 274 -6.05 -6.52 -12.45
C GLN A 274 -5.25 -5.23 -12.69
N GLN A 275 -5.46 -4.61 -13.86
CA GLN A 275 -4.87 -3.30 -14.19
C GLN A 275 -5.87 -2.15 -14.08
N ASN A 276 -7.15 -2.41 -14.31
CA ASN A 276 -8.23 -1.42 -14.22
C ASN A 276 -9.44 -2.05 -13.51
N ILE A 277 -10.13 -1.26 -12.68
CA ILE A 277 -11.26 -1.71 -11.86
C ILE A 277 -12.31 -0.58 -11.80
N ASP A 278 -13.51 -0.83 -12.31
CA ASP A 278 -14.66 0.08 -12.19
C ASP A 278 -15.63 -0.41 -11.11
N LEU A 279 -15.93 0.44 -10.12
CA LEU A 279 -16.77 0.09 -8.97
C LEU A 279 -17.80 1.18 -8.66
N ASN A 280 -19.03 0.77 -8.35
CA ASN A 280 -20.01 1.62 -7.68
C ASN A 280 -19.90 1.39 -6.16
N VAL A 281 -19.09 2.19 -5.48
CA VAL A 281 -18.86 2.03 -4.04
C VAL A 281 -19.95 2.73 -3.22
N GLN A 282 -20.23 2.20 -2.03
CA GLN A 282 -21.06 2.88 -1.05
C GLN A 282 -20.18 3.43 0.07
N ALA A 283 -20.34 4.71 0.41
CA ALA A 283 -19.61 5.33 1.51
C ALA A 283 -20.53 6.28 2.29
N ARG A 284 -20.38 6.32 3.63
CA ARG A 284 -20.94 7.40 4.44
C ARG A 284 -19.94 8.54 4.49
N ILE A 285 -20.35 9.72 4.06
CA ILE A 285 -19.53 10.94 4.01
C ILE A 285 -20.23 11.97 4.90
N ASN A 286 -19.56 12.41 5.97
CA ASN A 286 -20.16 13.25 7.02
C ASN A 286 -21.49 12.68 7.59
N GLY A 287 -21.65 11.35 7.57
CA GLY A 287 -22.84 10.63 8.00
C GLY A 287 -23.84 10.27 6.89
N GLU A 288 -23.84 10.98 5.76
CA GLU A 288 -24.75 10.71 4.64
C GLU A 288 -24.27 9.55 3.77
N LEU A 289 -25.15 8.59 3.48
CA LEU A 289 -24.83 7.47 2.60
C LEU A 289 -24.89 7.90 1.13
N GLN A 290 -23.77 7.79 0.42
CA GLN A 290 -23.66 8.08 -1.01
C GLN A 290 -23.20 6.85 -1.78
N GLN A 291 -23.66 6.72 -3.03
CA GLN A 291 -23.15 5.76 -4.01
C GLN A 291 -22.32 6.51 -5.05
N LEU A 292 -21.10 6.05 -5.31
CA LEU A 292 -20.12 6.77 -6.13
C LEU A 292 -19.48 5.82 -7.15
N PRO A 293 -19.58 6.11 -8.46
CA PRO A 293 -18.77 5.42 -9.47
C PRO A 293 -17.31 5.85 -9.32
N ILE A 294 -16.40 4.88 -9.24
CA ILE A 294 -14.96 5.08 -9.16
C ILE A 294 -14.25 4.13 -10.12
N SER A 295 -13.47 4.72 -11.03
CA SER A 295 -12.53 4.00 -11.90
C SER A 295 -11.13 4.03 -11.28
N LEU A 296 -10.57 2.86 -11.02
CA LEU A 296 -9.21 2.64 -10.55
C LEU A 296 -8.34 2.13 -11.68
N GLN A 297 -7.06 2.51 -11.65
CA GLN A 297 -6.01 1.99 -12.53
C GLN A 297 -4.75 1.69 -11.71
N LYS A 298 -4.01 0.65 -12.09
CA LYS A 298 -2.72 0.28 -11.50
C LYS A 298 -1.61 0.70 -12.46
N LEU A 299 -0.73 1.60 -12.02
CA LEU A 299 0.45 2.02 -12.78
C LEU A 299 1.72 1.41 -12.16
N ASP A 300 2.63 0.89 -12.99
CA ASP A 300 3.91 0.31 -12.52
C ASP A 300 4.73 1.26 -11.63
N SER A 301 4.63 2.59 -11.84
CA SER A 301 5.37 3.59 -11.08
C SER A 301 4.72 4.04 -9.77
N ARG A 302 3.40 3.82 -9.59
CA ARG A 302 2.63 4.39 -8.45
C ARG A 302 1.66 3.41 -7.76
N GLY A 303 1.51 2.21 -8.30
CA GLY A 303 0.53 1.23 -7.84
C GLY A 303 -0.90 1.64 -8.19
N TRP A 304 -1.85 1.18 -7.38
CA TRP A 304 -3.27 1.51 -7.45
C TRP A 304 -3.53 3.00 -7.19
N GLN A 305 -4.30 3.61 -8.09
CA GLN A 305 -4.79 4.99 -7.99
C GLN A 305 -6.15 5.15 -8.67
N VAL A 306 -6.93 6.17 -8.27
CA VAL A 306 -8.16 6.55 -8.98
C VAL A 306 -7.78 7.28 -10.28
N ALA A 307 -8.42 6.90 -11.39
CA ALA A 307 -7.95 7.28 -12.73
C ALA A 307 -8.00 8.79 -13.02
N ALA A 308 -9.01 9.48 -12.48
CA ALA A 308 -9.23 10.92 -12.62
C ALA A 308 -9.01 11.69 -11.29
N ASP A 309 -8.03 11.27 -10.50
CA ASP A 309 -7.70 11.93 -9.23
C ASP A 309 -6.89 13.23 -9.45
N SER A 310 -7.49 14.35 -9.03
CA SER A 310 -6.88 15.69 -9.03
C SER A 310 -6.91 16.36 -7.65
N PHE A 311 -7.33 15.66 -6.59
CA PHE A 311 -7.57 16.26 -5.28
C PHE A 311 -6.29 16.32 -4.44
N ALA A 312 -5.98 17.49 -3.89
CA ALA A 312 -4.80 17.69 -3.07
C ALA A 312 -4.83 16.81 -1.80
N PRO A 313 -3.66 16.37 -1.28
CA PRO A 313 -3.57 15.70 0.01
C PRO A 313 -4.25 16.50 1.12
N LEU A 314 -5.12 15.83 1.90
CA LEU A 314 -5.64 16.43 3.12
C LEU A 314 -4.48 16.79 4.06
N PRO A 315 -4.51 17.97 4.72
CA PRO A 315 -3.62 18.24 5.83
C PRO A 315 -3.64 17.07 6.83
N SER A 316 -2.46 16.69 7.31
CA SER A 316 -2.40 15.73 8.41
C SER A 316 -3.11 16.33 9.63
N ALA A 317 -3.82 15.53 10.41
CA ALA A 317 -4.34 16.00 11.71
C ALA A 317 -3.19 16.38 12.67
N LEU A 318 -1.98 15.89 12.38
CA LEU A 318 -0.71 16.26 12.98
C LEU A 318 0.07 17.30 12.13
N ALA A 319 -0.63 18.14 11.35
CA ALA A 319 -0.11 19.35 10.73
C ALA A 319 -0.91 20.61 11.19
N PRO A 320 -0.26 21.75 11.48
CA PRO A 320 -0.88 23.04 11.77
C PRO A 320 -1.08 23.79 10.45
N PRO A 321 -1.37 25.10 10.48
CA PRO A 321 -1.18 25.94 9.32
C PRO A 321 0.29 25.93 8.89
N VAL A 322 0.61 25.14 7.87
CA VAL A 322 1.73 25.45 6.98
C VAL A 322 1.25 26.64 6.16
N VAL A 323 1.73 27.83 6.53
CA VAL A 323 1.57 29.02 5.70
C VAL A 323 2.24 28.73 4.36
N GLU A 324 1.47 28.89 3.29
CA GLU A 324 1.91 28.65 1.92
C GLU A 324 3.18 29.47 1.63
N LYS A 325 4.25 28.79 1.21
CA LYS A 325 5.56 29.43 1.03
C LYS A 325 5.93 29.60 -0.44
N PRO A 326 5.95 30.83 -0.97
CA PRO A 326 7.01 31.18 -1.90
C PRO A 326 8.34 31.00 -1.15
N ALA A 327 9.36 30.52 -1.86
CA ALA A 327 10.63 30.06 -1.30
C ALA A 327 11.25 31.02 -0.25
N ALA A 328 11.02 30.75 1.05
CA ALA A 328 11.65 31.43 2.19
C ALA A 328 11.46 30.66 3.54
N VAL A 329 11.88 29.40 3.60
CA VAL A 329 12.28 28.68 4.85
C VAL A 329 11.19 28.35 5.91
N VAL A 330 10.56 27.16 5.82
CA VAL A 330 10.24 26.24 6.96
C VAL A 330 9.00 26.50 7.88
N ALA A 331 8.48 25.36 8.42
CA ALA A 331 7.61 25.09 9.61
C ALA A 331 6.09 25.44 9.53
N VAL A 332 5.17 24.76 10.22
CA VAL A 332 5.18 24.22 11.62
C VAL A 332 4.54 22.80 11.78
N VAL A 333 4.55 22.22 13.01
CA VAL A 333 3.84 21.00 13.54
C VAL A 333 2.89 21.39 14.71
N PRO A 334 1.66 20.83 14.89
CA PRO A 334 0.56 21.48 15.64
C PRO A 334 0.41 21.11 17.13
N GLU A 335 -0.29 21.99 17.86
CA GLU A 335 -1.52 21.59 18.59
C GLU A 335 -2.35 22.78 19.14
N ARG A 336 -3.67 22.56 19.11
CA ARG A 336 -4.68 22.74 20.19
C ARG A 336 -5.83 23.72 19.93
N VAL A 337 -7.01 23.13 19.76
CA VAL A 337 -8.29 23.82 19.91
C VAL A 337 -8.51 24.11 21.39
N SER A 338 -8.14 25.32 21.83
CA SER A 338 -8.65 25.91 23.05
C SER A 338 -9.56 27.08 22.68
N ARG A 339 -10.80 27.02 23.17
CA ARG A 339 -11.88 28.03 23.02
C ARG A 339 -11.31 29.46 23.11
N PRO A 340 -11.85 30.44 22.36
CA PRO A 340 -11.40 31.82 22.47
C PRO A 340 -11.66 32.34 23.90
N LEU A 341 -10.63 32.32 24.73
CA LEU A 341 -10.59 33.14 25.94
C LEU A 341 -10.41 34.58 25.47
N ASP A 342 -11.37 35.44 25.82
CA ASP A 342 -11.26 36.88 25.66
C ASP A 342 -9.91 37.35 26.25
N ARG A 343 -9.06 37.88 25.39
CA ARG A 343 -7.67 38.23 25.69
C ARG A 343 -7.57 39.37 26.68
N ARG A 344 -8.62 40.19 26.80
CA ARG A 344 -8.72 41.30 27.76
C ARG A 344 -8.66 40.79 29.21
N LEU A 345 -9.22 39.59 29.48
CA LEU A 345 -9.28 38.99 30.82
C LEU A 345 -7.92 38.59 31.40
N ARG A 346 -6.85 38.59 30.60
CA ARG A 346 -5.48 38.25 31.03
C ARG A 346 -4.45 39.27 30.56
N PHE A 347 -4.88 40.47 30.18
CA PHE A 347 -3.98 41.52 29.73
C PHE A 347 -3.37 42.29 30.92
N SER A 348 -2.06 42.53 30.87
CA SER A 348 -1.35 43.35 31.84
C SER A 348 -0.09 43.96 31.21
N LEU A 349 0.40 45.07 31.76
CA LEU A 349 1.63 45.73 31.29
C LEU A 349 2.84 44.78 31.37
N GLU A 350 2.97 44.01 32.45
CA GLU A 350 4.06 43.05 32.59
C GLU A 350 3.94 41.89 31.57
N GLY A 351 2.72 41.43 31.29
CA GLY A 351 2.47 40.44 30.25
C GLY A 351 2.80 40.94 28.85
N LEU A 352 2.49 42.21 28.56
CA LEU A 352 2.88 42.90 27.33
C LEU A 352 4.40 42.92 27.17
N LEU A 353 5.14 43.37 28.18
CA LEU A 353 6.60 43.50 28.12
C LEU A 353 7.31 42.13 28.04
N ARG A 354 6.80 41.11 28.72
CA ARG A 354 7.32 39.73 28.64
C ARG A 354 7.04 39.04 27.30
N SER A 355 6.08 39.51 26.50
CA SER A 355 5.74 38.93 25.20
C SER A 355 5.12 39.95 24.23
N PRO A 356 5.85 40.99 23.79
CA PRO A 356 5.28 42.07 22.99
C PRO A 356 4.68 41.58 21.66
N SER A 357 5.33 40.60 21.04
CA SER A 357 4.89 39.98 19.79
C SER A 357 3.50 39.35 19.85
N ARG A 358 3.00 38.96 21.03
CA ARG A 358 1.64 38.40 21.19
C ARG A 358 0.53 39.44 21.06
N TYR A 359 0.87 40.72 21.17
CA TYR A 359 -0.09 41.81 21.18
C TYR A 359 0.12 42.81 20.04
N HIS A 360 0.97 42.48 19.07
CA HIS A 360 1.29 43.33 17.92
C HIS A 360 0.04 43.59 17.03
N ASP A 361 -0.05 44.83 16.55
CA ASP A 361 -1.15 45.49 15.84
C ASP A 361 -2.54 45.44 16.52
N LEU A 362 -2.65 44.95 17.76
CA LEU A 362 -3.89 45.01 18.54
C LEU A 362 -4.14 46.44 19.03
N SER A 363 -5.40 46.88 19.00
CA SER A 363 -5.81 48.19 19.53
C SER A 363 -5.71 48.22 21.05
N MET A 364 -5.01 49.23 21.57
CA MET A 364 -4.79 49.46 23.00
C MET A 364 -5.03 50.91 23.39
N ARG A 365 -5.35 51.11 24.66
CA ARG A 365 -5.37 52.41 25.33
C ARG A 365 -4.26 52.46 26.38
N VAL A 366 -3.36 53.43 26.28
CA VAL A 366 -2.30 53.73 27.26
C VAL A 366 -2.69 54.97 28.05
N ILE A 367 -2.51 54.92 29.37
CA ILE A 367 -2.66 56.06 30.30
C ILE A 367 -1.32 56.25 31.02
N THR A 368 -0.77 57.46 30.93
CA THR A 368 0.53 57.80 31.52
C THR A 368 0.40 58.49 32.88
N GLU A 369 1.50 58.55 33.66
CA GLU A 369 1.55 59.24 34.95
C GLU A 369 1.15 60.72 34.88
N ARG A 370 1.37 61.37 33.73
CA ARG A 370 0.99 62.76 33.47
C ARG A 370 -0.50 62.93 33.10
N GLY A 371 -1.30 61.88 33.20
CA GLY A 371 -2.72 61.87 32.86
C GLY A 371 -3.03 61.79 31.36
N ASN A 372 -2.02 61.81 30.48
CA ASN A 372 -2.24 61.73 29.04
C ASN A 372 -2.70 60.32 28.65
N THR A 373 -3.82 60.25 27.94
CA THR A 373 -4.39 59.02 27.35
C THR A 373 -4.14 58.98 25.85
N ALA A 374 -3.72 57.84 25.32
CA ALA A 374 -3.54 57.65 23.89
C ALA A 374 -4.06 56.27 23.46
N GLU A 375 -4.71 56.23 22.28
CA GLU A 375 -5.23 55.01 21.68
C GLU A 375 -4.59 54.76 20.33
N GLY A 376 -4.26 53.51 20.06
CA GLY A 376 -3.65 53.12 18.79
C GLY A 376 -3.35 51.63 18.75
N ARG A 377 -2.85 51.18 17.61
CA ARG A 377 -2.40 49.80 17.44
C ARG A 377 -0.97 49.64 17.92
N PHE A 378 -0.75 48.72 18.85
CA PHE A 378 0.58 48.47 19.40
C PHE A 378 1.54 47.97 18.32
N GLN A 379 2.64 48.67 18.09
CA GLN A 379 3.63 48.29 17.08
C GLN A 379 4.79 47.47 17.67
N GLY A 380 4.93 47.42 18.99
CA GLY A 380 5.97 46.65 19.68
C GLY A 380 6.64 47.44 20.79
N VAL A 381 7.73 46.87 21.31
CA VAL A 381 8.68 47.57 22.18
C VAL A 381 9.93 47.85 21.34
N ASP A 382 10.48 49.06 21.42
CA ASP A 382 11.71 49.42 20.70
C ASP A 382 12.99 48.94 21.42
N GLN A 383 14.16 49.27 20.84
CA GLN A 383 15.47 48.86 21.38
C GLN A 383 15.79 49.49 22.75
N ASP A 384 15.17 50.63 23.07
CA ASP A 384 15.30 51.33 24.36
C ASP A 384 14.26 50.84 25.39
N GLY A 385 13.44 49.83 25.06
CA GLY A 385 12.40 49.31 25.93
C GLY A 385 11.09 50.12 25.92
N ARG A 386 10.91 51.07 25.00
CA ARG A 386 9.71 51.94 24.95
C ARG A 386 8.55 51.25 24.22
N ILE A 387 7.34 51.44 24.76
CA ILE A 387 6.08 50.94 24.22
C ILE A 387 5.63 51.83 23.07
N MET A 388 5.54 51.27 21.85
CA MET A 388 5.19 51.97 20.62
C MET A 388 3.71 51.76 20.25
N LEU A 389 2.90 52.82 20.18
CA LEU A 389 1.54 52.77 19.63
C LEU A 389 1.43 53.63 18.37
N ARG A 390 0.75 53.11 17.33
CA ARG A 390 0.46 53.86 16.10
C ARG A 390 -1.03 54.14 15.98
N GLN A 391 -1.39 55.42 15.98
CA GLN A 391 -2.75 55.89 15.73
C GLN A 391 -2.84 56.40 14.29
N ARG A 392 -3.81 55.90 13.52
CA ARG A 392 -4.19 56.52 12.23
C ARG A 392 -5.10 57.70 12.54
N MET A 393 -4.79 58.87 11.99
CA MET A 393 -5.69 60.03 12.07
C MET A 393 -6.69 59.99 10.90
N ASN A 394 -7.78 60.74 11.01
CA ASN A 394 -8.77 60.88 9.93
C ASN A 394 -8.24 61.85 8.85
N GLY A 395 -7.29 61.36 8.06
CA GLY A 395 -6.50 62.05 7.05
C GLY A 395 -5.28 61.18 6.71
N GLN A 396 -4.54 61.44 5.62
CA GLN A 396 -3.46 60.56 5.15
C GLN A 396 -2.17 60.64 6.00
N GLY A 397 -2.27 60.46 7.31
CA GLY A 397 -1.15 60.48 8.26
C GLY A 397 -1.38 59.56 9.46
N ALA A 398 -0.29 59.02 10.00
CA ALA A 398 -0.28 58.22 11.22
C ALA A 398 0.68 58.84 12.23
N VAL A 399 0.22 58.95 13.48
CA VAL A 399 1.04 59.40 14.61
C VAL A 399 1.55 58.17 15.35
N SER A 400 2.84 58.13 15.62
CA SER A 400 3.47 57.12 16.46
C SER A 400 3.81 57.75 17.81
N TYR A 401 3.35 57.12 18.88
CA TYR A 401 3.66 57.50 20.25
C TYR A 401 4.63 56.48 20.87
N SER A 402 5.55 56.95 21.72
CA SER A 402 6.49 56.12 22.46
C SER A 402 6.59 56.57 23.92
N TRP A 403 6.57 55.61 24.84
CA TRP A 403 6.73 55.85 26.29
C TRP A 403 7.60 54.78 26.93
N LEU A 404 8.36 55.13 27.95
CA LEU A 404 9.05 54.15 28.78
C LEU A 404 8.00 53.40 29.63
N PRO A 405 8.21 52.10 29.95
CA PRO A 405 7.18 51.33 30.66
C PRO A 405 6.84 51.88 32.06
N GLN A 406 7.82 52.51 32.71
CA GLN A 406 7.65 53.20 33.99
C GLN A 406 6.75 54.44 33.92
N GLU A 407 6.55 55.03 32.73
CA GLU A 407 5.67 56.19 32.53
C GLU A 407 4.19 55.77 32.35
N VAL A 408 3.91 54.47 32.23
CA VAL A 408 2.58 53.91 31.96
C VAL A 408 1.92 53.42 33.26
N VAL A 409 0.91 54.15 33.71
CA VAL A 409 0.11 53.80 34.90
C VAL A 409 -0.87 52.66 34.60
N ARG A 410 -1.48 52.69 33.41
CA ARG A 410 -2.50 51.72 33.01
C ARG A 410 -2.46 51.52 31.50
N ILE A 411 -2.56 50.27 31.09
CA ILE A 411 -2.74 49.90 29.68
C ILE A 411 -3.90 48.92 29.57
N GLU A 412 -4.74 49.09 28.56
CA GLU A 412 -5.93 48.27 28.32
C GLU A 412 -5.95 47.75 26.88
N LEU A 413 -6.36 46.50 26.71
CA LEU A 413 -6.58 45.89 25.41
C LEU A 413 -8.02 46.15 24.97
N LEU A 414 -8.21 46.74 23.79
CA LEU A 414 -9.53 47.13 23.28
C LEU A 414 -10.16 46.07 22.37
N GLU A 415 -9.43 45.01 22.03
CA GLU A 415 -9.88 43.89 21.19
C GLU A 415 -10.02 42.60 22.03
N PRO A 416 -11.05 41.76 21.79
CA PRO A 416 -11.28 40.51 22.53
C PRO A 416 -10.35 39.36 22.07
#